data_AF-A0A963KHI2-F1
#
_entry.id   AF-A0A963KHI2-F1
#
_cell.length_a   1.000
_cell.length_b   1.000
_cell.length_c   1.000
_cell.angle_alpha   90.00
_cell.angle_beta   90.00
_cell.angle_gamma   90.00
#
_symmetry.space_group_name_H-M   'P 1'
#
loop_
_entity.id
_entity.type
_entity.pdbx_description
1 polymer ?
#
loop_
_entity_poly.entity_id
_entity_poly.type
_entity_poly.pdbx_seq_one_letter_code
_entity_poly.pdbx_strand_id
1 'polypeptide(L)'
;LTRCASLPLAERAQLRRHAHRIMGSDGRLVFAEIWHCLLLDHVLALHHESVMRETHALSLAACAPAIAVVTEVLATQCGAGADARGGKPAPWHAALATALELDALPAAAAAPTLPAITGAVKRLACLSWMLRPRLMKAWCALVLGGPDGGVGAPQEVADALRTLCILIDTPMPPLLRQRYPQGEPAAG
;
A
#
# COMPACT_ATOMS: atom_id res chain seq x y z
N LEU A 1 13.46 5.41 -14.12
CA LEU A 1 12.73 6.30 -13.17
C LEU A 1 13.66 7.28 -12.45
N THR A 2 14.80 6.84 -11.92
CA THR A 2 15.74 7.72 -11.17
C THR A 2 16.23 8.96 -11.94
N ARG A 3 16.41 8.85 -13.27
CA ARG A 3 16.76 10.01 -14.14
C ARG A 3 15.60 10.99 -14.38
N CYS A 4 14.35 10.55 -14.22
CA CYS A 4 13.17 11.41 -14.39
C CYS A 4 12.89 12.23 -13.13
N ALA A 5 13.42 11.78 -11.99
CA ALA A 5 13.25 12.41 -10.70
C ALA A 5 13.98 13.77 -10.63
N SER A 6 15.11 13.91 -11.35
CA SER A 6 15.90 15.15 -11.46
C SER A 6 15.32 16.21 -12.41
N LEU A 7 14.15 15.97 -13.04
CA LEU A 7 13.52 16.92 -13.95
C LEU A 7 12.93 18.13 -13.20
N PRO A 8 12.82 19.31 -13.85
CA PRO A 8 12.07 20.45 -13.32
C PRO A 8 10.64 20.09 -12.89
N LEU A 9 10.10 20.79 -11.89
CA LEU A 9 8.79 20.48 -11.30
C LEU A 9 7.66 20.43 -12.35
N ALA A 10 7.67 21.37 -13.31
CA ALA A 10 6.68 21.42 -14.39
C ALA A 10 6.74 20.18 -15.31
N GLU A 11 7.94 19.72 -15.64
CA GLU A 11 8.18 18.54 -16.47
C GLU A 11 7.78 17.26 -15.74
N ARG A 12 8.08 17.15 -14.43
CA ARG A 12 7.60 16.05 -13.59
C ARG A 12 6.07 15.98 -13.55
N ALA A 13 5.41 17.14 -13.39
CA ALA A 13 3.96 17.22 -13.40
C ALA A 13 3.35 16.85 -14.76
N GLN A 14 4.01 17.20 -15.87
CA GLN A 14 3.61 16.79 -17.22
C GLN A 14 3.79 15.28 -17.42
N LEU A 15 4.93 14.72 -17.02
CA LEU A 15 5.23 13.29 -17.10
C LEU A 15 4.19 12.46 -16.34
N ARG A 16 3.85 12.87 -15.11
CA ARG A 16 2.80 12.24 -14.31
C ARG A 16 1.45 12.23 -15.05
N ARG A 17 1.04 13.37 -15.59
CA ARG A 17 -0.23 13.49 -16.33
C ARG A 17 -0.24 12.58 -17.55
N HIS A 18 0.86 12.48 -18.29
CA HIS A 18 0.97 11.59 -19.44
C HIS A 18 0.92 10.11 -19.02
N ALA A 19 1.65 9.73 -17.98
CA ALA A 19 1.64 8.36 -17.48
C ALA A 19 0.25 7.92 -17.01
N HIS A 20 -0.45 8.77 -16.23
CA HIS A 20 -1.82 8.47 -15.80
C HIS A 20 -2.79 8.37 -16.97
N ARG A 21 -2.61 9.18 -18.03
CA ARG A 21 -3.46 9.11 -19.23
C ARG A 21 -3.22 7.82 -20.02
N ILE A 22 -1.98 7.35 -20.11
CA ILE A 22 -1.65 6.09 -20.78
C ILE A 22 -2.26 4.93 -20.01
N MET A 23 -2.10 4.89 -18.69
CA MET A 23 -2.64 3.82 -17.85
C MET A 23 -4.17 3.84 -17.78
N GLY A 24 -4.78 5.02 -17.91
CA GLY A 24 -6.23 5.18 -17.94
C GLY A 24 -6.85 5.13 -19.34
N SER A 25 -6.12 4.75 -20.40
CA SER A 25 -6.61 4.83 -21.78
C SER A 25 -7.87 4.01 -22.01
N ASP A 26 -8.00 2.90 -21.28
CA ASP A 26 -9.09 1.93 -21.44
C ASP A 26 -10.25 2.21 -20.46
N GLY A 27 -10.17 3.32 -19.72
CA GLY A 27 -11.20 3.77 -18.78
C GLY A 27 -11.32 2.91 -17.52
N ARG A 28 -10.45 1.90 -17.35
CA ARG A 28 -10.42 1.00 -16.18
C ARG A 28 -8.97 0.87 -15.72
N LEU A 29 -8.73 1.12 -14.44
CA LEU A 29 -7.45 0.84 -13.81
C LEU A 29 -7.56 -0.45 -13.01
N VAL A 30 -6.71 -1.43 -13.30
CA VAL A 30 -6.53 -2.59 -12.42
C VAL A 30 -5.66 -2.20 -11.21
N PHE A 31 -5.73 -2.95 -10.11
CA PHE A 31 -5.02 -2.59 -8.88
C PHE A 31 -3.50 -2.46 -9.08
N ALA A 32 -2.90 -3.32 -9.90
CA ALA A 32 -1.49 -3.21 -10.26
C ALA A 32 -1.14 -1.83 -10.85
N GLU A 33 -1.98 -1.29 -11.73
CA GLU A 33 -1.78 0.04 -12.32
C GLU A 33 -1.94 1.14 -11.28
N ILE A 34 -2.88 1.01 -10.34
CA ILE A 34 -3.02 1.97 -9.24
C ILE A 34 -1.73 2.02 -8.41
N TRP A 35 -1.16 0.87 -8.05
CA TRP A 35 0.12 0.82 -7.32
C TRP A 35 1.27 1.45 -8.10
N HIS A 36 1.35 1.21 -9.41
CA HIS A 36 2.36 1.83 -10.26
C HIS A 36 2.21 3.37 -10.36
N CYS A 37 0.98 3.89 -10.47
CA CYS A 37 0.71 5.32 -10.42
C CYS A 37 1.20 5.94 -9.11
N LEU A 38 0.88 5.30 -7.98
CA LEU A 38 1.32 5.78 -6.65
C LEU A 38 2.84 5.78 -6.51
N LEU A 39 3.50 4.71 -6.98
CA LEU A 39 4.95 4.61 -6.94
C LEU A 39 5.62 5.67 -7.81
N LEU A 40 5.08 5.91 -9.02
CA LEU A 40 5.55 6.97 -9.91
C LEU A 40 5.39 8.34 -9.24
N ASP A 41 4.22 8.62 -8.68
CA ASP A 41 3.93 9.86 -7.95
C ASP A 41 4.90 10.08 -6.80
N HIS A 42 5.15 9.03 -6.02
CA HIS A 42 6.08 9.06 -4.90
C HIS A 42 7.51 9.35 -5.36
N VAL A 43 8.03 8.59 -6.34
CA VAL A 43 9.40 8.79 -6.86
C VAL A 43 9.59 10.19 -7.45
N LEU A 44 8.59 10.72 -8.14
CA LEU A 44 8.65 12.08 -8.68
C LEU A 44 8.47 13.15 -7.60
N ALA A 45 7.82 12.86 -6.47
CA ALA A 45 7.64 13.78 -5.35
C ALA A 45 8.84 13.82 -4.38
N LEU A 46 9.59 12.73 -4.23
CA LEU A 46 10.74 12.61 -3.31
C LEU A 46 11.79 13.72 -3.44
N HIS A 47 11.93 14.35 -4.62
CA HIS A 47 12.83 15.50 -4.80
C HIS A 47 12.36 16.82 -4.19
N HIS A 48 11.14 16.88 -3.64
CA HIS A 48 10.54 18.13 -3.15
C HIS A 48 10.39 18.20 -1.62
N GLU A 49 10.40 17.07 -0.90
CA GLU A 49 10.20 17.09 0.55
C GLU A 49 11.52 17.38 1.30
N SER A 50 11.60 18.60 1.81
CA SER A 50 12.64 19.07 2.73
C SER A 50 12.65 18.23 4.02
N VAL A 51 13.82 17.73 4.38
CA VAL A 51 14.16 16.77 5.46
C VAL A 51 13.90 17.30 6.89
N MET A 52 13.18 18.42 7.07
CA MET A 52 13.29 19.24 8.29
C MET A 52 12.05 19.33 9.19
N ARG A 53 10.99 18.54 8.99
CA ARG A 53 9.92 18.44 10.01
C ARG A 53 9.38 17.02 10.16
N GLU A 54 9.65 16.40 11.30
CA GLU A 54 8.81 15.34 11.84
C GLU A 54 7.42 15.91 12.12
N THR A 55 6.57 15.86 11.09
CA THR A 55 5.16 16.26 11.17
C THR A 55 4.24 15.03 11.25
N HIS A 56 4.81 13.82 11.36
CA HIS A 56 4.12 12.54 11.25
C HIS A 56 3.93 11.90 12.63
N ALA A 57 2.85 12.30 13.32
CA ALA A 57 2.50 11.79 14.66
C ALA A 57 1.08 11.20 14.70
N LEU A 58 0.61 10.60 13.60
CA LEU A 58 -0.72 9.97 13.61
C LEU A 58 -0.67 8.61 14.32
N SER A 59 -1.70 8.36 15.14
CA SER A 59 -1.95 7.05 15.74
C SER A 59 -2.64 6.11 14.75
N LEU A 60 -2.63 4.80 15.06
CA LEU A 60 -3.35 3.79 14.29
C LEU A 60 -4.86 4.10 14.24
N ALA A 61 -5.45 4.53 15.36
CA ALA A 61 -6.86 4.91 15.42
C ALA A 61 -7.20 6.09 14.49
N ALA A 62 -6.34 7.12 14.44
CA ALA A 62 -6.51 8.26 13.55
C ALA A 62 -6.33 7.91 12.05
N CYS A 63 -5.78 6.74 11.76
CA CYS A 63 -5.59 6.19 10.43
C CYS A 63 -6.52 5.00 10.14
N ALA A 64 -7.42 4.61 11.04
CA ALA A 64 -8.29 3.46 10.87
C ALA A 64 -9.09 3.45 9.55
N PRO A 65 -9.65 4.59 9.05
CA PRO A 65 -10.29 4.63 7.74
C PRO A 65 -9.32 4.33 6.58
N ALA A 66 -8.08 4.82 6.66
CA ALA A 66 -7.07 4.57 5.64
C ALA A 66 -6.58 3.12 5.67
N ILE A 67 -6.45 2.53 6.87
CA ILE A 67 -6.14 1.11 7.07
C ILE A 67 -7.25 0.25 6.43
N ALA A 68 -8.52 0.58 6.68
CA ALA A 68 -9.66 -0.13 6.10
C ALA A 68 -9.66 -0.08 4.56
N VAL A 69 -9.41 1.08 3.94
CA VAL A 69 -9.35 1.22 2.48
C VAL A 69 -8.26 0.33 1.87
N VAL A 70 -7.04 0.37 2.41
CA VAL A 70 -5.93 -0.45 1.88
C VAL A 70 -6.18 -1.94 2.13
N THR A 71 -6.78 -2.28 3.26
CA THR A 71 -7.14 -3.67 3.59
C THR A 71 -8.15 -4.24 2.60
N GLU A 72 -9.19 -3.48 2.25
CA GLU A 72 -10.19 -3.90 1.26
C GLU A 72 -9.57 -4.12 -0.13
N VAL A 73 -8.62 -3.27 -0.51
CA VAL A 73 -7.86 -3.42 -1.77
C VAL A 73 -7.04 -4.71 -1.77
N LEU A 74 -6.35 -5.00 -0.67
CA LEU A 74 -5.56 -6.24 -0.54
C LEU A 74 -6.46 -7.48 -0.53
N ALA A 75 -7.59 -7.43 0.20
CA ALA A 75 -8.56 -8.51 0.25
C ALA A 75 -9.17 -8.79 -1.14
N THR A 76 -9.55 -7.74 -1.87
CA THR A 76 -10.06 -7.87 -3.24
C THR A 76 -9.03 -8.51 -4.18
N GLN A 77 -7.77 -8.10 -4.12
CA GLN A 77 -6.70 -8.71 -4.93
C GLN A 77 -6.40 -10.17 -4.56
N CYS A 78 -6.69 -10.57 -3.32
CA CYS A 78 -6.60 -11.97 -2.88
C CYS A 78 -7.82 -12.80 -3.29
N GLY A 79 -8.82 -12.22 -3.97
CA GLY A 79 -10.08 -12.89 -4.29
C GLY A 79 -11.01 -13.08 -3.08
N ALA A 80 -10.72 -12.45 -1.94
CA ALA A 80 -11.54 -12.50 -0.72
C ALA A 80 -12.67 -11.44 -0.74
N GLY A 81 -12.97 -10.86 -1.91
CA GLY A 81 -13.90 -9.75 -2.10
C GLY A 81 -15.36 -10.14 -1.83
N ALA A 82 -15.92 -9.54 -0.78
CA ALA A 82 -17.33 -9.30 -0.48
C ALA A 82 -18.30 -10.49 -0.39
N ASP A 83 -18.42 -11.07 0.82
CA ASP A 83 -19.71 -11.55 1.35
C ASP A 83 -20.61 -10.33 1.66
N ALA A 84 -21.07 -9.63 0.62
CA ALA A 84 -21.85 -8.38 0.72
C ALA A 84 -23.29 -8.55 1.25
N ARG A 85 -23.65 -9.66 1.92
CA ARG A 85 -25.05 -9.94 2.32
C ARG A 85 -25.36 -9.87 3.82
N GLY A 86 -24.39 -9.58 4.68
CA GLY A 86 -24.67 -9.36 6.10
C GLY A 86 -23.64 -8.42 6.67
N GLY A 87 -24.08 -7.33 7.31
CA GLY A 87 -23.23 -6.24 7.82
C GLY A 87 -22.22 -6.61 8.91
N LYS A 88 -21.60 -7.79 8.86
CA LYS A 88 -20.42 -8.18 9.61
C LYS A 88 -19.18 -7.59 8.91
N PRO A 89 -18.18 -7.09 9.66
CA PRO A 89 -16.91 -6.72 9.07
C PRO A 89 -16.33 -7.94 8.34
N ALA A 90 -15.77 -7.74 7.15
CA ALA A 90 -15.02 -8.78 6.46
C ALA A 90 -13.98 -9.39 7.43
N PRO A 91 -13.74 -10.71 7.41
CA PRO A 91 -12.88 -11.39 8.40
C PRO A 91 -11.49 -10.73 8.55
N TRP A 92 -11.03 -10.07 7.48
CA TRP A 92 -9.78 -9.31 7.44
C TRP A 92 -9.79 -8.06 8.31
N HIS A 93 -10.89 -7.28 8.32
CA HIS A 93 -11.00 -6.06 9.12
C HIS A 93 -10.98 -6.37 10.62
N ALA A 94 -11.68 -7.42 11.04
CA ALA A 94 -11.67 -7.86 12.43
C ALA A 94 -10.28 -8.35 12.85
N ALA A 95 -9.63 -9.19 12.03
CA ALA A 95 -8.29 -9.69 12.30
C ALA A 95 -7.25 -8.57 12.42
N LEU A 96 -7.33 -7.56 11.55
CA LEU A 96 -6.47 -6.37 11.62
C LEU A 96 -6.77 -5.49 12.82
N ALA A 97 -8.04 -5.26 13.17
CA ALA A 97 -8.39 -4.51 14.36
C ALA A 97 -7.78 -5.17 15.60
N THR A 98 -7.90 -6.49 15.74
CA THR A 98 -7.27 -7.25 16.83
C THR A 98 -5.74 -7.14 16.80
N ALA A 99 -5.08 -7.38 15.66
CA ALA A 99 -3.62 -7.33 15.55
C ALA A 99 -3.04 -5.91 15.85
N LEU A 100 -3.83 -4.87 15.59
CA LEU A 100 -3.45 -3.48 15.79
C LEU A 100 -3.97 -2.90 17.10
N GLU A 101 -4.63 -3.69 17.94
CA GLU A 101 -5.24 -3.27 19.21
C GLU A 101 -6.18 -2.07 19.01
N LEU A 102 -7.02 -2.13 17.98
CA LEU A 102 -8.07 -1.17 17.68
C LEU A 102 -9.42 -1.74 18.06
N ASP A 103 -10.32 -0.90 18.54
CA ASP A 103 -11.70 -1.30 18.87
C ASP A 103 -12.42 -1.89 17.65
N ALA A 104 -12.32 -1.21 16.51
CA ALA A 104 -12.81 -1.67 15.23
C ALA A 104 -12.15 -0.90 14.08
N LEU A 105 -12.11 -1.53 12.90
CA LEU A 105 -11.91 -0.80 11.65
C LEU A 105 -13.27 -0.43 11.05
N PRO A 106 -13.43 0.79 10.54
CA PRO A 106 -14.65 1.15 9.84
C PRO A 106 -14.82 0.29 8.58
N ALA A 107 -16.06 0.12 8.12
CA ALA A 107 -16.32 -0.44 6.81
C ALA A 107 -15.72 0.49 5.73
N ALA A 108 -15.14 -0.10 4.67
CA ALA A 108 -14.68 0.70 3.54
C ALA A 108 -15.90 1.34 2.85
N ALA A 109 -15.90 2.67 2.76
CA ALA A 109 -17.10 3.44 2.40
C ALA A 109 -17.51 3.34 0.91
N ALA A 110 -16.66 2.78 0.04
CA ALA A 110 -16.94 2.61 -1.39
C ALA A 110 -15.93 1.64 -2.05
N ALA A 111 -16.22 1.25 -3.29
CA ALA A 111 -15.28 0.55 -4.15
C ALA A 111 -13.95 1.32 -4.23
N PRO A 112 -12.80 0.64 -4.19
CA PRO A 112 -11.50 1.27 -4.13
C PRO A 112 -11.19 2.02 -5.45
N THR A 113 -11.08 3.35 -5.37
CA THR A 113 -10.72 4.22 -6.50
C THR A 113 -9.29 4.75 -6.32
N LEU A 114 -8.63 5.13 -7.42
CA LEU A 114 -7.29 5.73 -7.36
C LEU A 114 -7.21 6.90 -6.36
N PRO A 115 -8.12 7.91 -6.35
CA PRO A 115 -8.06 8.99 -5.35
C PRO A 115 -8.22 8.51 -3.90
N ALA A 116 -9.10 7.53 -3.65
CA ALA A 116 -9.29 6.98 -2.31
C ALA A 116 -8.04 6.25 -1.81
N ILE A 117 -7.41 5.44 -2.66
CA ILE A 117 -6.17 4.73 -2.35
C ILE A 117 -5.02 5.73 -2.14
N THR A 118 -4.88 6.72 -3.03
CA THR A 118 -3.88 7.79 -2.88
C THR A 118 -4.02 8.52 -1.55
N GLY A 119 -5.24 8.91 -1.18
CA GLY A 119 -5.52 9.58 0.09
C GLY A 119 -5.19 8.68 1.29
N ALA A 120 -5.59 7.41 1.24
CA ALA A 120 -5.30 6.44 2.28
C ALA A 120 -3.79 6.24 2.48
N VAL A 121 -3.04 5.99 1.41
CA VAL A 121 -1.57 5.80 1.48
C VAL A 121 -0.87 7.05 2.02
N LYS A 122 -1.23 8.25 1.56
CA LYS A 122 -0.67 9.51 2.09
C LYS A 122 -0.96 9.66 3.58
N ARG A 123 -2.15 9.30 4.03
CA ARG A 123 -2.52 9.33 5.45
C ARG A 123 -1.68 8.34 6.27
N LEU A 124 -1.43 7.14 5.73
CA LEU A 124 -0.61 6.12 6.37
C LEU A 124 0.87 6.49 6.44
N ALA A 125 1.40 7.18 5.42
CA ALA A 125 2.74 7.74 5.46
C ALA A 125 2.90 8.77 6.61
N CYS A 126 1.81 9.36 7.11
CA CYS A 126 1.83 10.23 8.28
C CYS A 126 1.74 9.51 9.63
N LEU A 127 1.68 8.17 9.67
CA LEU A 127 1.83 7.40 10.91
C LEU A 127 3.19 7.65 11.54
N SER A 128 3.22 7.63 12.87
CA SER A 128 4.48 7.62 13.62
C SER A 128 5.39 6.49 13.14
N TRP A 129 6.70 6.76 13.07
CA TRP A 129 7.68 5.86 12.46
C TRP A 129 7.64 4.42 13.00
N MET A 130 7.41 4.24 14.32
CA MET A 130 7.31 2.90 14.93
C MET A 130 6.03 2.14 14.55
N LEU A 131 4.97 2.85 14.16
CA LEU A 131 3.67 2.25 13.83
C LEU A 131 3.62 1.73 12.39
N ARG A 132 4.39 2.30 11.46
CA ARG A 132 4.43 1.86 10.06
C ARG A 132 4.92 0.40 9.93
N PRO A 133 6.04 -0.03 10.57
CA PRO A 133 6.45 -1.43 10.54
C PRO A 133 5.45 -2.37 11.24
N ARG A 134 4.79 -1.92 12.31
CA ARG A 134 3.77 -2.70 13.02
C ARG A 134 2.58 -3.00 12.10
N LEU A 135 2.08 -1.96 11.43
CA LEU A 135 1.01 -2.09 10.44
C LEU A 135 1.41 -3.01 9.29
N MET A 136 2.60 -2.81 8.73
CA MET A 136 3.09 -3.63 7.61
C MET A 136 3.22 -5.10 7.97
N LYS A 137 3.69 -5.41 9.19
CA LYS A 137 3.74 -6.79 9.69
C LYS A 137 2.35 -7.40 9.85
N ALA A 138 1.37 -6.65 10.33
CA ALA A 138 0.00 -7.12 10.48
C ALA A 138 -0.61 -7.48 9.11
N TRP A 139 -0.45 -6.64 8.09
CA TRP A 139 -0.87 -6.97 6.72
C TRP A 139 -0.13 -8.17 6.16
N CYS A 140 1.18 -8.26 6.33
CA CYS A 140 1.94 -9.42 5.86
C CYS A 140 1.48 -10.71 6.54
N ALA A 141 1.23 -10.70 7.85
CA ALA A 141 0.73 -11.87 8.56
C ALA A 141 -0.68 -12.27 8.08
N LEU A 142 -1.55 -11.31 7.83
CA LEU A 142 -2.90 -11.57 7.33
C LEU A 142 -2.90 -12.14 5.89
N VAL A 143 -2.07 -11.57 5.02
CA VAL A 143 -2.02 -11.93 3.59
C VAL A 143 -1.19 -13.20 3.35
N LEU A 144 -0.05 -13.33 4.04
CA LEU A 144 0.97 -14.34 3.76
C LEU A 144 1.07 -15.42 4.84
N GLY A 145 0.43 -15.25 6.01
CA GLY A 145 0.59 -16.11 7.19
C GLY A 145 -0.47 -17.22 7.36
N GLY A 146 -1.23 -17.57 6.31
CA GLY A 146 -2.22 -18.65 6.37
C GLY A 146 -1.65 -20.01 6.79
N PRO A 147 -2.51 -20.96 7.21
CA PRO A 147 -2.13 -22.23 7.85
C PRO A 147 -1.19 -23.12 7.01
N ASP A 148 -1.15 -22.94 5.69
CA ASP A 148 -0.27 -23.66 4.76
C ASP A 148 1.05 -22.92 4.44
N GLY A 149 1.51 -22.00 5.29
CA GLY A 149 2.83 -21.37 5.12
C GLY A 149 2.95 -20.49 3.86
N GLY A 150 1.90 -19.73 3.54
CA GLY A 150 1.95 -18.66 2.54
C GLY A 150 1.89 -19.09 1.07
N VAL A 151 1.74 -20.37 0.75
CA VAL A 151 1.75 -20.87 -0.64
C VAL A 151 0.57 -20.33 -1.51
N GLY A 152 -0.44 -19.66 -0.94
CA GLY A 152 -1.65 -19.25 -1.66
C GLY A 152 -1.79 -17.78 -2.10
N ALA A 153 -0.95 -16.84 -1.63
CA ALA A 153 -1.15 -15.42 -1.96
C ALA A 153 -0.59 -15.09 -3.36
N PRO A 154 -1.38 -14.46 -4.26
CA PRO A 154 -0.91 -14.06 -5.59
C PRO A 154 0.32 -13.14 -5.53
N GLN A 155 1.24 -13.30 -6.48
CA GLN A 155 2.47 -12.49 -6.57
C GLN A 155 2.16 -10.98 -6.63
N GLU A 156 1.07 -10.61 -7.32
CA GLU A 156 0.60 -9.22 -7.40
C GLU A 156 0.33 -8.59 -6.02
N VAL A 157 -0.16 -9.38 -5.07
CA VAL A 157 -0.42 -8.91 -3.69
C VAL A 157 0.90 -8.72 -2.94
N ALA A 158 1.88 -9.61 -3.15
CA ALA A 158 3.22 -9.42 -2.61
C ALA A 158 3.86 -8.14 -3.17
N ASP A 159 3.68 -7.86 -4.47
CA ASP A 159 4.17 -6.63 -5.09
C ASP A 159 3.45 -5.37 -4.59
N ALA A 160 2.14 -5.47 -4.30
CA ALA A 160 1.39 -4.41 -3.64
C ALA A 160 1.95 -4.11 -2.24
N LEU A 161 2.20 -5.14 -1.41
CA LEU A 161 2.80 -4.98 -0.08
C LEU A 161 4.22 -4.38 -0.15
N ARG A 162 5.02 -4.83 -1.12
CA ARG A 162 6.36 -4.27 -1.37
C ARG A 162 6.27 -2.79 -1.77
N THR A 163 5.32 -2.45 -2.63
CA THR A 163 5.07 -1.07 -3.04
C THR A 163 4.65 -0.21 -1.85
N LEU A 164 3.76 -0.72 -1.00
CA LEU A 164 3.36 -0.04 0.24
C LEU A 164 4.54 0.22 1.17
N CYS A 165 5.51 -0.70 1.27
CA CYS A 165 6.71 -0.49 2.10
C CYS A 165 7.48 0.76 1.66
N ILE A 166 7.61 0.97 0.35
CA ILE A 166 8.25 2.16 -0.23
C ILE A 166 7.39 3.39 0.05
N LEU A 167 6.09 3.33 -0.24
CA LEU A 167 5.19 4.48 -0.18
C LEU A 167 5.00 5.06 1.23
N ILE A 168 5.03 4.22 2.27
CA ILE A 168 4.92 4.67 3.66
C ILE A 168 6.28 4.74 4.36
N ASP A 169 7.38 4.55 3.62
CA ASP A 169 8.75 4.61 4.15
C ASP A 169 8.93 3.71 5.39
N THR A 170 8.82 2.40 5.16
CA THR A 170 9.00 1.36 6.19
C THR A 170 9.81 0.18 5.64
N PRO A 171 10.70 -0.43 6.47
CA PRO A 171 11.48 -1.58 6.01
C PRO A 171 10.59 -2.78 5.69
N MET A 172 10.98 -3.54 4.67
CA MET A 172 10.28 -4.75 4.25
C MET A 172 10.33 -5.83 5.34
N PRO A 173 9.18 -6.38 5.81
CA PRO A 173 9.18 -7.45 6.80
C PRO A 173 9.83 -8.74 6.29
N PRO A 174 10.42 -9.59 7.17
CA PRO A 174 11.02 -10.86 6.78
C PRO A 174 10.11 -11.77 5.97
N LEU A 175 8.83 -11.89 6.36
CA LEU A 175 7.85 -12.73 5.68
C LEU A 175 7.63 -12.32 4.22
N LEU A 176 7.70 -11.02 3.93
CA LEU A 176 7.61 -10.50 2.57
C LEU A 176 8.95 -10.62 1.83
N ARG A 177 10.08 -10.37 2.50
CA ARG A 177 11.42 -10.51 1.90
C ARG A 177 11.67 -11.90 1.33
N GLN A 178 11.15 -12.94 1.96
CA GLN A 178 11.25 -14.32 1.48
C GLN A 178 10.65 -14.54 0.08
N ARG A 179 9.75 -13.66 -0.38
CA ARG A 179 9.18 -13.67 -1.74
C ARG A 179 10.11 -13.07 -2.80
N TYR A 180 11.16 -12.37 -2.37
CA TYR A 180 12.10 -11.66 -3.24
C TYR A 180 13.52 -12.07 -2.86
N PRO A 181 13.94 -13.32 -3.19
CA PRO A 181 15.33 -13.71 -3.00
C PRO A 181 16.19 -12.66 -3.71
N GLN A 182 17.06 -12.01 -2.93
CA GLN A 182 18.04 -11.08 -3.48
C GLN A 182 18.86 -11.89 -4.47
N GLY A 183 18.89 -11.48 -5.74
CA GLY A 183 19.80 -12.10 -6.69
C GLY A 183 21.21 -12.03 -6.12
N GLU A 184 21.86 -13.18 -5.95
CA GLU A 184 23.30 -13.19 -5.72
C GLU A 184 23.95 -12.39 -6.85
N PRO A 185 24.86 -11.44 -6.56
CA PRO A 185 25.74 -10.95 -7.60
C PRO A 185 26.49 -12.16 -8.13
N ALA A 186 26.36 -12.45 -9.44
CA ALA A 186 27.11 -13.49 -10.11
C ALA A 186 28.60 -13.30 -9.75
N ALA A 187 29.13 -14.25 -8.97
CA ALA A 187 30.53 -14.27 -8.61
C ALA A 187 31.32 -14.71 -9.85
N GLY A 188 32.23 -13.84 -10.30
CA GLY A 188 33.45 -14.18 -11.05
C GLY A 188 33.28 -14.70 -12.46
#